data_AF-A0A7X7AY84-F1
#
_entry.id   AF-A0A7X7AY84-F1
#
_cell.length_a   1.000
_cell.length_b   1.000
_cell.length_c   1.000
_cell.angle_alpha   90.00
_cell.angle_beta   90.00
_cell.angle_gamma   90.00
#
_symmetry.space_group_name_H-M   'P 1'
#
loop_
_entity.id
_entity.type
_entity.pdbx_description
1 polymer ?
#
loop_
_entity_poly.entity_id
_entity_poly.type
_entity_poly.pdbx_seq_one_letter_code
_entity_poly.pdbx_strand_id
1 'polypeptide(L)'
;MKLATFERDGKKRLGMVLDGERVLDLSAAAAGTLANVAEHGSMLSLLEEGEDALNAVRQIAARAPETAIYPLSEVQLQAPILYPRKLFCLAGNYAEHIREGGRDVAEKDKVTPRVFMKPPTTTVVGPYDAIRIPPVGQKIDWEAELAVVIGRQGKAIPVEAALDYVVGYTVINDVSERGLKIREREQSAEWDKFFDWLNGKWLDTFAPMGPWIVTADEIPDPQNLAVSLWVNGQQMQQGNTGQMIFSVADLIHYISQIITLEPGDVIATGTPAGVGSSRGIFLKPGDRVRVEIERIGAIENPVEAE
;
A
#
# COMPACT_ATOMS: atom_id res chain seq x y z
N MET A 1 -10.64 11.94 -7.45
CA MET A 1 -11.35 10.70 -7.84
C MET A 1 -10.76 9.45 -7.17
N LYS A 2 -11.44 8.30 -7.27
CA LYS A 2 -11.02 7.01 -6.71
C LYS A 2 -10.88 5.96 -7.81
N LEU A 3 -9.70 5.38 -8.00
CA LEU A 3 -9.38 4.43 -9.07
C LEU A 3 -9.18 3.03 -8.51
N ALA A 4 -9.91 2.05 -9.03
CA ALA A 4 -9.89 0.67 -8.56
C ALA A 4 -9.50 -0.30 -9.67
N THR A 5 -8.90 -1.43 -9.28
CA THR A 5 -8.85 -2.64 -10.11
C THR A 5 -9.85 -3.62 -9.51
N PHE A 6 -10.70 -4.20 -10.33
CA PHE A 6 -11.69 -5.18 -9.89
C PHE A 6 -11.81 -6.34 -10.87
N GLU A 7 -12.34 -7.46 -10.41
CA GLU A 7 -12.67 -8.60 -11.25
C GLU A 7 -14.19 -8.77 -11.33
N ARG A 8 -14.67 -9.04 -12.55
CA ARG A 8 -16.05 -9.41 -12.85
C ARG A 8 -16.07 -10.37 -14.03
N ASP A 9 -16.85 -11.44 -13.93
CA ASP A 9 -16.96 -12.47 -14.96
C ASP A 9 -15.61 -13.09 -15.35
N GLY A 10 -14.71 -13.28 -14.36
CA GLY A 10 -13.36 -13.81 -14.56
C GLY A 10 -12.40 -12.87 -15.28
N LYS A 11 -12.77 -11.60 -15.48
CA LYS A 11 -11.96 -10.59 -16.18
C LYS A 11 -11.60 -9.45 -15.23
N LYS A 12 -10.31 -9.16 -15.16
CA LYS A 12 -9.78 -7.97 -14.48
C LYS A 12 -10.12 -6.72 -15.29
N ARG A 13 -10.52 -5.66 -14.60
CA ARG A 13 -11.06 -4.43 -15.15
C ARG A 13 -10.56 -3.23 -14.36
N LEU A 14 -10.44 -2.11 -15.06
CA LEU A 14 -10.17 -0.82 -14.46
C LEU A 14 -11.50 -0.14 -14.12
N GLY A 15 -11.60 0.46 -12.94
CA GLY A 15 -12.81 1.14 -12.51
C GLY A 15 -12.56 2.47 -11.82
N MET A 16 -13.60 3.30 -11.83
CA MET A 16 -13.68 4.49 -11.00
C MET A 16 -14.77 4.30 -9.96
N VAL A 17 -14.44 4.47 -8.68
CA VAL A 17 -15.41 4.30 -7.59
C VAL A 17 -16.29 5.54 -7.47
N LEU A 18 -17.60 5.32 -7.45
CA LEU A 18 -18.65 6.31 -7.33
C LEU A 18 -19.28 6.20 -5.94
N ASP A 19 -19.33 7.31 -5.23
CA ASP A 19 -20.01 7.48 -3.93
C ASP A 19 -19.56 6.51 -2.82
N GLY A 20 -18.51 5.73 -3.05
CA GLY A 20 -18.01 4.70 -2.12
C GLY A 20 -18.73 3.36 -2.17
N GLU A 21 -19.78 3.21 -2.98
CA GLU A 21 -20.63 2.01 -3.02
C GLU A 21 -20.74 1.36 -4.40
N ARG A 22 -20.39 2.10 -5.45
CA ARG A 22 -20.51 1.65 -6.85
C ARG A 22 -19.19 1.81 -7.57
N VAL A 23 -18.98 1.04 -8.63
CA VAL A 23 -17.83 1.16 -9.53
C VAL A 23 -18.32 1.32 -10.96
N LEU A 24 -17.79 2.33 -11.63
CA LEU A 24 -17.88 2.47 -13.08
C LEU A 24 -16.80 1.62 -13.73
N ASP A 25 -17.20 0.67 -14.58
CA ASP A 25 -16.31 -0.12 -15.43
C ASP A 25 -15.79 0.76 -16.58
N LEU A 26 -14.57 1.29 -16.41
CA LEU A 26 -13.94 2.14 -17.41
C LEU A 26 -13.61 1.36 -18.68
N SER A 27 -13.31 0.07 -18.57
CA SER A 27 -13.06 -0.80 -19.73
C SER A 27 -14.31 -0.97 -20.59
N ALA A 28 -15.50 -1.04 -19.98
CA ALA A 28 -16.77 -1.10 -20.72
C ALA A 28 -17.23 0.26 -21.25
N ALA A 29 -17.01 1.33 -20.47
CA ALA A 29 -17.45 2.68 -20.83
C ALA A 29 -16.58 3.36 -21.91
N ALA A 30 -15.36 2.88 -22.11
CA ALA A 30 -14.38 3.47 -23.03
C ALA A 30 -14.46 2.97 -24.49
N ALA A 31 -15.44 2.12 -24.85
CA ALA A 31 -15.61 1.59 -26.20
C ALA A 31 -15.74 2.72 -27.24
N GLY A 32 -14.62 3.11 -27.84
CA GLY A 32 -14.51 4.13 -28.89
C GLY A 32 -13.85 5.46 -28.51
N THR A 33 -13.43 5.71 -27.26
CA THR A 33 -12.80 7.01 -26.86
C THR A 33 -11.40 6.86 -26.25
N LEU A 34 -11.10 5.73 -25.61
CA LEU A 34 -9.75 5.37 -25.14
C LEU A 34 -9.35 4.02 -25.75
N ALA A 35 -8.95 4.00 -27.02
CA ALA A 35 -8.60 2.76 -27.70
C ALA A 35 -7.51 1.95 -26.95
N ASN A 36 -6.58 2.60 -26.25
CA ASN A 36 -5.50 1.92 -25.51
C ASN A 36 -5.90 1.44 -24.11
N VAL A 37 -6.71 2.20 -23.36
CA VAL A 37 -7.18 1.81 -22.00
C VAL A 37 -8.31 0.78 -22.07
N ALA A 38 -9.18 0.86 -23.08
CA ALA A 38 -10.31 -0.07 -23.27
C ALA A 38 -9.87 -1.46 -23.77
N GLU A 39 -8.84 -1.53 -24.62
CA GLU A 39 -8.39 -2.81 -25.18
C GLU A 39 -7.33 -3.52 -24.32
N HIS A 40 -6.52 -2.79 -23.54
CA HIS A 40 -5.35 -3.36 -22.83
C HIS A 40 -5.09 -2.79 -21.42
N GLY A 41 -5.99 -1.95 -20.87
CA GLY A 41 -5.69 -1.09 -19.72
C GLY A 41 -5.57 -1.81 -18.38
N SER A 42 -4.34 -2.00 -17.90
CA SER A 42 -4.06 -2.19 -16.48
C SER A 42 -4.02 -0.83 -15.76
N MET A 43 -4.07 -0.83 -14.42
CA MET A 43 -3.80 0.40 -13.67
C MET A 43 -2.44 1.01 -14.04
N LEU A 44 -1.41 0.17 -14.28
CA LEU A 44 -0.08 0.65 -14.67
C LEU A 44 -0.10 1.41 -15.99
N SER A 45 -0.74 0.88 -17.02
CA SER A 45 -0.81 1.58 -18.31
C SER A 45 -1.57 2.90 -18.20
N LEU A 46 -2.61 2.99 -17.36
CA LEU A 46 -3.29 4.26 -17.08
C LEU A 46 -2.32 5.27 -16.45
N LEU A 47 -1.54 4.84 -15.46
CA LEU A 47 -0.58 5.70 -14.76
C LEU A 47 0.59 6.13 -15.67
N GLU A 48 1.03 5.27 -16.58
CA GLU A 48 2.09 5.56 -17.56
C GLU A 48 1.65 6.60 -18.60
N GLU A 49 0.37 6.61 -19.00
CA GLU A 49 -0.19 7.65 -19.87
C GLU A 49 -0.36 9.01 -19.15
N GLY A 50 -0.36 9.02 -17.82
CA GLY A 50 -0.31 10.24 -17.00
C GLY A 50 -1.60 11.06 -17.01
N GLU A 51 -1.46 12.38 -16.87
CA GLU A 51 -2.58 13.30 -16.61
C GLU A 51 -3.64 13.33 -17.73
N ASP A 52 -3.23 13.12 -18.99
CA ASP A 52 -4.15 13.06 -20.12
C ASP A 52 -5.13 11.88 -20.01
N ALA A 53 -4.64 10.72 -19.58
CA ALA A 53 -5.48 9.54 -19.35
C ALA A 53 -6.38 9.72 -18.12
N LEU A 54 -5.88 10.34 -17.05
CA LEU A 54 -6.69 10.69 -15.88
C LEU A 54 -7.81 11.67 -16.25
N ASN A 55 -7.53 12.66 -17.10
CA ASN A 55 -8.55 13.57 -17.63
C ASN A 55 -9.58 12.84 -18.50
N ALA A 56 -9.16 11.89 -19.32
CA ALA A 56 -10.07 11.08 -20.11
C ALA A 56 -10.98 10.21 -19.23
N VAL A 57 -10.47 9.65 -18.12
CA VAL A 57 -11.28 8.94 -17.12
C VAL A 57 -12.38 9.85 -16.56
N ARG A 58 -12.05 11.08 -16.18
CA ARG A 58 -13.04 12.08 -15.71
C ARG A 58 -14.12 12.36 -16.77
N GLN A 59 -13.73 12.49 -18.03
CA GLN A 59 -14.67 12.74 -19.13
C GLN A 59 -15.58 11.55 -19.43
N ILE A 60 -15.04 10.33 -19.38
CA ILE A 60 -15.83 9.10 -19.54
C ILE A 60 -16.83 8.98 -18.41
N ALA A 61 -16.39 9.20 -17.17
CA ALA A 61 -17.28 9.15 -16.01
C ALA A 61 -18.47 10.10 -16.12
N ALA A 62 -18.25 11.31 -16.63
CA ALA A 62 -19.32 12.30 -16.82
C ALA A 62 -20.38 11.90 -17.85
N ARG A 63 -20.12 10.89 -18.69
CA ARG A 63 -20.98 10.45 -19.80
C ARG A 63 -21.31 8.95 -19.75
N ALA A 64 -20.88 8.26 -18.69
CA ALA A 64 -20.95 6.82 -18.62
C ALA A 64 -22.43 6.36 -18.58
N PRO A 65 -22.80 5.33 -19.36
CA PRO A 65 -24.12 4.75 -19.25
C PRO A 65 -24.26 4.00 -17.93
N GLU A 66 -25.45 4.02 -17.33
CA GLU A 66 -25.77 3.24 -16.11
C GLU A 66 -25.46 1.75 -16.26
N THR A 67 -25.52 1.21 -17.49
CA THR A 67 -25.19 -0.19 -17.78
C THR A 67 -23.71 -0.55 -17.55
N ALA A 68 -22.83 0.44 -17.40
CA ALA A 68 -21.41 0.25 -17.07
C ALA A 68 -21.12 0.44 -15.57
N ILE A 69 -22.14 0.67 -14.74
CA ILE A 69 -21.99 0.93 -13.31
C ILE A 69 -22.50 -0.29 -12.53
N TYR A 70 -21.72 -0.73 -11.56
CA TYR A 70 -22.02 -1.91 -10.77
C TYR A 70 -21.89 -1.63 -9.27
N PRO A 71 -22.73 -2.24 -8.41
CA PRO A 71 -22.49 -2.22 -6.97
C PRO A 71 -21.14 -2.86 -6.64
N LEU A 72 -20.40 -2.28 -5.69
CA LEU A 72 -19.13 -2.86 -5.23
C LEU A 72 -19.31 -4.27 -4.63
N SER A 73 -20.50 -4.57 -4.10
CA SER A 73 -20.85 -5.89 -3.58
C SER A 73 -20.98 -6.98 -4.66
N GLU A 74 -21.06 -6.60 -5.94
CA GLU A 74 -21.19 -7.53 -7.07
C GLU A 74 -19.86 -7.75 -7.82
N VAL A 75 -18.77 -7.13 -7.36
CA VAL A 75 -17.44 -7.27 -7.95
C VAL A 75 -16.43 -7.70 -6.90
N GLN A 76 -15.32 -8.30 -7.34
CA GLN A 76 -14.21 -8.59 -6.45
C GLN A 76 -13.14 -7.50 -6.62
N LEU A 77 -12.99 -6.63 -5.61
CA LEU A 77 -11.89 -5.67 -5.60
C LEU A 77 -10.54 -6.41 -5.52
N GLN A 78 -9.61 -5.96 -6.34
CA GLN A 78 -8.23 -6.43 -6.37
C GLN A 78 -7.32 -5.36 -5.76
N ALA A 79 -6.04 -5.66 -5.56
CA ALA A 79 -5.07 -4.61 -5.28
C ALA A 79 -5.12 -3.58 -6.42
N PRO A 80 -5.17 -2.26 -6.13
CA PRO A 80 -5.30 -1.25 -7.17
C PRO A 80 -4.16 -1.33 -8.18
N ILE A 81 -2.97 -1.68 -7.71
CA ILE A 81 -1.80 -2.01 -8.53
C ILE A 81 -1.37 -3.41 -8.13
N LEU A 82 -1.73 -4.42 -8.92
CA LEU A 82 -1.45 -5.81 -8.58
C LEU A 82 0.04 -6.14 -8.62
N TYR A 83 0.78 -5.51 -9.54
CA TYR A 83 2.22 -5.73 -9.73
C TYR A 83 2.94 -4.39 -9.88
N PRO A 84 3.04 -3.55 -8.83
CA PRO A 84 3.77 -2.29 -8.94
C PRO A 84 5.21 -2.56 -9.39
N ARG A 85 5.78 -1.68 -10.22
CA ARG A 85 7.15 -1.86 -10.74
C ARG A 85 8.15 -2.04 -9.60
N LYS A 86 8.02 -1.20 -8.58
CA LYS A 86 8.77 -1.28 -7.32
C LYS A 86 7.83 -1.02 -6.15
N LEU A 87 7.95 -1.83 -5.10
CA LEU A 87 7.31 -1.62 -3.80
C LEU A 87 8.40 -1.34 -2.76
N PHE A 88 8.56 -0.06 -2.44
CA PHE A 88 9.44 0.41 -1.36
C PHE A 88 8.68 0.43 -0.04
N CYS A 89 9.36 0.09 1.04
CA CYS A 89 8.81 0.09 2.40
C CYS A 89 9.78 0.78 3.36
N LEU A 90 9.26 1.37 4.43
CA LEU A 90 10.05 2.15 5.40
C LEU A 90 10.05 1.52 6.78
N ALA A 91 11.23 1.16 7.27
CA ALA A 91 11.39 0.65 8.62
C ALA A 91 11.55 1.78 9.65
N GLY A 92 10.61 1.87 10.61
CA GLY A 92 10.74 2.78 11.74
C GLY A 92 10.62 4.26 11.37
N ASN A 93 9.56 4.63 10.65
CA ASN A 93 9.33 6.02 10.25
C ASN A 93 8.40 6.80 11.20
N TYR A 94 7.96 6.22 12.31
CA TYR A 94 7.13 6.92 13.31
C TYR A 94 7.84 6.95 14.64
N ALA A 95 7.93 8.14 15.25
CA ALA A 95 8.67 8.33 16.49
C ALA A 95 8.14 7.44 17.63
N GLU A 96 6.81 7.36 17.78
CA GLU A 96 6.18 6.53 18.83
C GLU A 96 6.40 5.03 18.59
N HIS A 97 6.40 4.58 17.34
CA HIS A 97 6.71 3.20 16.98
C HIS A 97 8.19 2.83 17.29
N ILE A 98 9.12 3.78 17.14
CA ILE A 98 10.51 3.56 17.57
C ILE A 98 10.59 3.42 19.10
N ARG A 99 9.88 4.29 19.84
CA ARG A 99 9.87 4.29 21.31
C ARG A 99 9.25 3.03 21.90
N GLU A 100 8.13 2.54 21.35
CA GLU A 100 7.51 1.29 21.84
C GLU A 100 8.41 0.06 21.63
N GLY A 101 9.25 0.09 20.61
CA GLY A 101 10.29 -0.92 20.38
C GLY A 101 11.52 -0.78 21.29
N GLY A 102 11.50 0.14 22.26
CA GLY A 102 12.57 0.35 23.23
C GLY A 102 13.80 1.09 22.69
N ARG A 103 13.66 1.84 21.60
CA ARG A 103 14.76 2.58 20.96
C ARG A 103 14.57 4.08 21.12
N ASP A 104 15.68 4.82 21.17
CA ASP A 104 15.65 6.28 21.16
C ASP A 104 15.33 6.82 19.75
N VAL A 105 14.52 7.87 19.72
CA VAL A 105 14.22 8.59 18.48
C VAL A 105 15.38 9.53 18.20
N ALA A 106 16.19 9.20 17.20
CA ALA A 106 17.20 10.11 16.69
C ALA A 106 16.55 11.28 15.96
N GLU A 107 17.15 12.46 16.06
CA GLU A 107 16.75 13.62 15.28
C GLU A 107 16.88 13.30 13.78
N LYS A 108 15.93 13.81 12.97
CA LYS A 108 15.82 13.49 11.54
C LYS A 108 17.12 13.71 10.76
N ASP A 109 17.92 14.70 11.14
CA ASP A 109 19.22 15.04 10.54
C ASP A 109 20.36 14.09 10.93
N LYS A 110 20.15 13.23 11.95
CA LYS A 110 21.13 12.25 12.44
C LYS A 110 20.84 10.82 11.97
N VAL A 111 19.75 10.61 11.22
CA VAL A 111 19.36 9.31 10.67
C VAL A 111 19.00 9.40 9.20
N THR A 112 19.05 8.26 8.51
CA THR A 112 18.59 8.13 7.13
C THR A 112 17.29 7.32 7.09
N PRO A 113 16.39 7.58 6.12
CA PRO A 113 15.27 6.70 5.84
C PRO A 113 15.75 5.26 5.62
N ARG A 114 15.15 4.30 6.32
CA ARG A 114 15.51 2.87 6.25
C ARG A 114 14.62 2.16 5.23
N VAL A 115 14.96 2.36 3.97
CA VAL A 115 14.21 1.82 2.83
C VAL A 115 14.59 0.36 2.59
N PHE A 116 13.59 -0.49 2.39
CA PHE A 116 13.74 -1.85 1.86
C PHE A 116 12.68 -2.09 0.77
N MET A 117 12.69 -3.27 0.16
CA MET A 117 11.73 -3.63 -0.90
C MET A 117 11.03 -4.95 -0.59
N LYS A 118 9.76 -5.03 -0.98
CA LYS A 118 9.00 -6.28 -1.07
C LYS A 118 8.81 -6.68 -2.55
N PRO A 119 8.99 -7.95 -2.95
CA PRO A 119 8.76 -8.40 -4.30
C PRO A 119 7.26 -8.31 -4.63
N PRO A 120 6.86 -7.49 -5.60
CA PRO A 120 5.46 -7.16 -5.81
C PRO A 120 4.63 -8.36 -6.27
N THR A 121 5.20 -9.23 -7.10
CA THR A 121 4.47 -10.34 -7.75
C THR A 121 3.97 -11.42 -6.82
N THR A 122 4.53 -11.54 -5.60
CA THR A 122 4.16 -12.59 -4.64
C THR A 122 3.69 -12.04 -3.30
N THR A 123 4.14 -10.85 -2.90
CA THR A 123 3.74 -10.25 -1.62
C THR A 123 2.41 -9.50 -1.72
N VAL A 124 2.12 -8.85 -2.86
CA VAL A 124 0.92 -8.01 -3.01
C VAL A 124 -0.33 -8.87 -3.19
N VAL A 125 -1.33 -8.61 -2.36
CA VAL A 125 -2.67 -9.20 -2.46
C VAL A 125 -3.74 -8.12 -2.29
N GLY A 126 -4.97 -8.42 -2.73
CA GLY A 126 -6.08 -7.49 -2.71
C GLY A 126 -6.62 -7.16 -1.32
N PRO A 127 -7.59 -6.23 -1.26
CA PRO A 127 -8.12 -5.69 -0.01
C PRO A 127 -8.88 -6.71 0.85
N TYR A 128 -9.25 -7.86 0.28
CA TYR A 128 -9.99 -8.92 0.98
C TYR A 128 -9.37 -10.31 0.82
N ASP A 129 -8.20 -10.39 0.18
CA ASP A 129 -7.47 -11.64 -0.01
C ASP A 129 -6.81 -12.07 1.31
N ALA A 130 -6.52 -13.36 1.45
CA ALA A 130 -5.95 -13.89 2.68
C ALA A 130 -4.47 -13.48 2.87
N ILE A 131 -4.11 -13.15 4.11
CA ILE A 131 -2.73 -13.19 4.60
C ILE A 131 -2.43 -14.63 4.98
N ARG A 132 -1.54 -15.29 4.25
CA ARG A 132 -1.20 -16.70 4.45
C ARG A 132 0.06 -16.82 5.29
N ILE A 133 -0.05 -17.57 6.39
CA ILE A 133 1.06 -17.86 7.29
C ILE A 133 1.79 -19.10 6.76
N PRO A 134 3.03 -18.96 6.28
CA PRO A 134 3.80 -20.10 5.79
C PRO A 134 4.26 -20.98 6.95
N PRO A 135 4.70 -22.23 6.69
CA PRO A 135 5.22 -23.13 7.73
C PRO A 135 6.37 -22.56 8.56
N VAL A 136 7.13 -21.61 8.01
CA VAL A 136 8.24 -20.92 8.70
C VAL A 136 7.77 -19.74 9.58
N GLY A 137 6.49 -19.38 9.50
CA GLY A 137 5.86 -18.31 10.27
C GLY A 137 5.73 -18.66 11.75
N GLN A 138 6.13 -17.73 12.62
CA GLN A 138 6.16 -17.90 14.07
C GLN A 138 5.53 -16.72 14.80
N LYS A 139 5.82 -15.51 14.33
CA LYS A 139 5.50 -14.24 14.99
C LYS A 139 5.05 -13.23 13.94
N ILE A 140 3.91 -13.52 13.33
CA ILE A 140 3.31 -12.73 12.28
C ILE A 140 2.70 -11.47 12.89
N ASP A 141 3.14 -10.32 12.42
CA ASP A 141 2.80 -9.00 12.94
C ASP A 141 2.16 -8.15 11.84
N TRP A 142 1.43 -7.12 12.26
CA TRP A 142 0.73 -6.17 11.39
C TRP A 142 1.40 -4.80 11.44
N GLU A 143 1.27 -4.05 10.35
CA GLU A 143 1.78 -2.68 10.24
C GLU A 143 0.87 -1.88 9.30
N ALA A 144 -0.06 -1.09 9.84
CA ALA A 144 -0.89 -0.17 9.05
C ALA A 144 -0.06 0.97 8.47
N GLU A 145 -0.07 1.16 7.14
CA GLU A 145 0.69 2.23 6.51
C GLU A 145 -0.08 2.95 5.40
N LEU A 146 0.19 4.26 5.26
CA LEU A 146 -0.11 5.01 4.05
C LEU A 146 0.83 4.53 2.94
N ALA A 147 0.27 4.16 1.79
CA ALA A 147 1.02 3.89 0.58
C ALA A 147 0.84 5.04 -0.41
N VAL A 148 1.97 5.55 -0.90
CA VAL A 148 2.05 6.62 -1.90
C VAL A 148 2.26 5.98 -3.27
N VAL A 149 1.47 6.39 -4.26
CA VAL A 149 1.61 5.92 -5.64
C VAL A 149 2.26 7.00 -6.48
N ILE A 150 3.36 6.67 -7.14
CA ILE A 150 4.05 7.58 -8.06
C ILE A 150 3.28 7.64 -9.39
N GLY A 151 3.02 8.85 -9.87
CA GLY A 151 2.35 9.14 -11.15
C GLY A 151 3.28 9.65 -12.24
N ARG A 152 4.48 10.11 -11.88
CA ARG A 152 5.41 10.72 -12.82
C ARG A 152 6.81 10.13 -12.66
N GLN A 153 7.47 9.89 -13.79
CA GLN A 153 8.86 9.44 -13.76
C GLN A 153 9.79 10.56 -13.27
N GLY A 154 10.73 10.25 -12.36
CA GLY A 154 11.69 11.22 -11.87
C GLY A 154 12.92 10.64 -11.18
N LYS A 155 14.03 11.36 -11.27
CA LYS A 155 15.34 11.05 -10.67
C LYS A 155 15.88 12.32 -10.05
N ALA A 156 16.54 12.21 -8.89
CA ALA A 156 17.09 13.35 -8.16
C ALA A 156 16.05 14.47 -7.92
N ILE A 157 14.83 14.10 -7.53
CA ILE A 157 13.70 15.02 -7.35
C ILE A 157 13.97 15.89 -6.12
N PRO A 158 13.89 17.23 -6.21
CA PRO A 158 14.03 18.11 -5.05
C PRO A 158 12.82 17.97 -4.12
N VAL A 159 13.00 18.16 -2.81
CA VAL A 159 11.97 17.87 -1.79
C VAL A 159 10.72 18.72 -1.99
N GLU A 160 10.87 19.96 -2.42
CA GLU A 160 9.79 20.91 -2.68
C GLU A 160 8.91 20.52 -3.88
N ALA A 161 9.42 19.71 -4.81
CA ALA A 161 8.66 19.23 -5.96
C ALA A 161 8.15 17.79 -5.76
N ALA A 162 8.46 17.14 -4.64
CA ALA A 162 8.24 15.72 -4.46
C ALA A 162 6.77 15.29 -4.60
N LEU A 163 5.85 16.08 -4.05
CA LEU A 163 4.42 15.77 -4.10
C LEU A 163 3.81 15.90 -5.51
N ASP A 164 4.44 16.68 -6.41
CA ASP A 164 4.01 16.80 -7.82
C ASP A 164 4.21 15.49 -8.61
N TYR A 165 4.94 14.53 -8.05
CA TYR A 165 5.17 13.21 -8.65
C TYR A 165 4.18 12.15 -8.16
N VAL A 166 3.28 12.50 -7.25
CA VAL A 166 2.30 11.57 -6.66
C VAL A 166 0.99 11.61 -7.44
N VAL A 167 0.52 10.44 -7.92
CA VAL A 167 -0.83 10.34 -8.51
C VAL A 167 -1.90 10.20 -7.44
N GLY A 168 -1.57 9.57 -6.32
CA GLY A 168 -2.52 9.34 -5.24
C GLY A 168 -1.99 8.43 -4.15
N TYR A 169 -2.92 7.98 -3.32
CA TYR A 169 -2.64 7.25 -2.08
C TYR A 169 -3.57 6.05 -1.92
N THR A 170 -3.09 5.00 -1.27
CA THR A 170 -3.86 3.78 -0.93
C THR A 170 -3.49 3.30 0.47
N VAL A 171 -4.25 2.33 1.01
CA VAL A 171 -3.88 1.61 2.24
C VAL A 171 -2.97 0.44 1.88
N ILE A 172 -1.99 0.15 2.74
CA ILE A 172 -1.22 -1.09 2.73
C ILE A 172 -1.03 -1.62 4.15
N ASN A 173 -0.95 -2.94 4.30
CA ASN A 173 -0.51 -3.60 5.52
C ASN A 173 0.88 -4.22 5.30
N ASP A 174 1.93 -3.70 5.96
CA ASP A 174 3.30 -4.25 5.92
C ASP A 174 3.41 -5.45 6.89
N VAL A 175 2.79 -6.57 6.50
CA VAL A 175 2.84 -7.79 7.31
C VAL A 175 4.28 -8.25 7.47
N SER A 176 4.63 -8.68 8.68
CA SER A 176 6.02 -8.96 9.06
C SER A 176 6.14 -10.22 9.90
N GLU A 177 7.05 -11.11 9.54
CA GLU A 177 7.47 -12.22 10.40
C GLU A 177 8.63 -11.77 11.32
N ARG A 178 8.37 -11.66 12.62
CA ARG A 178 9.31 -11.09 13.60
C ARG A 178 10.27 -12.10 14.22
N GLY A 179 10.03 -13.39 14.01
CA GLY A 179 10.77 -14.51 14.57
C GLY A 179 11.33 -15.45 13.51
N LEU A 180 11.55 -14.97 12.28
CA LEU A 180 11.97 -15.81 11.16
C LEU A 180 13.23 -16.61 11.50
N LYS A 181 13.14 -17.93 11.37
CA LYS A 181 14.28 -18.85 11.48
C LYS A 181 14.17 -19.93 10.43
N ILE A 182 14.85 -19.74 9.29
CA ILE A 182 14.94 -20.74 8.23
C ILE A 182 15.93 -21.85 8.58
N ARG A 183 16.99 -21.50 9.32
CA ARG A 183 18.03 -22.42 9.76
C ARG A 183 18.20 -22.32 11.27
N GLU A 184 18.25 -23.47 11.93
CA GLU A 184 18.60 -23.55 13.34
C GLU A 184 20.06 -23.11 13.55
N ARG A 185 20.24 -22.17 14.48
CA ARG A 185 21.54 -21.62 14.87
C ARG A 185 21.58 -21.51 16.38
N GLU A 186 22.66 -21.97 16.99
CA GLU A 186 22.90 -21.80 18.44
C GLU A 186 23.22 -20.34 18.77
N GLN A 187 23.87 -19.62 17.85
CA GLN A 187 24.24 -18.21 17.97
C GLN A 187 24.00 -17.49 16.64
N SER A 188 23.55 -16.24 16.69
CA SER A 188 23.38 -15.38 15.50
C SER A 188 24.32 -14.18 15.59
N ALA A 189 25.11 -13.94 14.55
CA ALA A 189 25.88 -12.70 14.43
C ALA A 189 24.94 -11.51 14.18
N GLU A 190 25.40 -10.28 14.39
CA GLU A 190 24.58 -9.08 14.19
C GLU A 190 24.04 -8.96 12.75
N TRP A 191 24.85 -9.33 11.75
CA TRP A 191 24.41 -9.36 10.36
C TRP A 191 23.34 -10.42 10.10
N ASP A 192 23.41 -11.59 10.75
CA ASP A 192 22.37 -12.61 10.62
C ASP A 192 21.04 -12.09 11.17
N LYS A 193 21.06 -11.39 12.31
CA LYS A 193 19.85 -10.78 12.90
C LYS A 193 19.23 -9.74 11.98
N PHE A 194 20.06 -8.91 11.34
CA PHE A 194 19.59 -7.94 10.35
C PHE A 194 18.93 -8.64 9.15
N PHE A 195 19.57 -9.66 8.59
CA PHE A 195 19.01 -10.38 7.45
C PHE A 195 17.79 -11.24 7.82
N ASP A 196 17.71 -11.81 9.03
CA ASP A 196 16.51 -12.49 9.50
C ASP A 196 15.33 -11.50 9.58
N TRP A 197 15.57 -10.29 10.13
CA TRP A 197 14.57 -9.23 10.15
C TRP A 197 14.15 -8.81 8.74
N LEU A 198 15.11 -8.57 7.84
CA LEU A 198 14.83 -8.17 6.46
C LEU A 198 14.08 -9.27 5.71
N ASN A 199 14.48 -10.53 5.89
CA ASN A 199 13.84 -11.67 5.24
C ASN A 199 12.44 -11.95 5.82
N GLY A 200 12.15 -11.49 7.03
CA GLY A 200 10.80 -11.53 7.60
C GLY A 200 9.82 -10.56 6.94
N LYS A 201 10.30 -9.64 6.09
CA LYS A 201 9.48 -8.57 5.50
C LYS A 201 8.83 -8.92 4.17
N TRP A 202 9.10 -10.07 3.55
CA TRP A 202 8.75 -10.29 2.13
C TRP A 202 8.27 -11.72 1.82
N LEU A 203 7.59 -12.35 2.77
CA LEU A 203 6.93 -13.64 2.55
C LEU A 203 5.68 -13.42 1.68
N ASP A 204 5.23 -14.47 1.01
CA ASP A 204 4.07 -14.38 0.11
C ASP A 204 2.84 -13.82 0.84
N THR A 205 2.04 -13.02 0.15
CA THR A 205 0.85 -12.30 0.69
C THR A 205 1.10 -11.22 1.74
N PHE A 206 2.35 -10.88 2.09
CA PHE A 206 2.66 -9.90 3.17
C PHE A 206 2.57 -8.42 2.78
N ALA A 207 1.91 -8.09 1.67
CA ALA A 207 1.57 -6.73 1.29
C ALA A 207 0.11 -6.57 0.82
N PRO A 208 -0.91 -6.86 1.66
CA PRO A 208 -2.28 -6.52 1.34
C PRO A 208 -2.44 -5.03 1.05
N MET A 209 -3.05 -4.68 -0.07
CA MET A 209 -3.12 -3.30 -0.57
C MET A 209 -4.49 -2.98 -1.16
N GLY A 210 -4.99 -1.77 -0.90
CA GLY A 210 -6.22 -1.27 -1.50
C GLY A 210 -6.97 -0.27 -0.61
N PRO A 211 -8.30 -0.20 -0.71
CA PRO A 211 -9.16 -0.86 -1.71
C PRO A 211 -9.08 -0.23 -3.11
N TRP A 212 -8.51 0.98 -3.20
CA TRP A 212 -8.37 1.78 -4.43
C TRP A 212 -7.32 2.89 -4.22
N ILE A 213 -6.93 3.56 -5.29
CA ILE A 213 -6.11 4.78 -5.24
C ILE A 213 -7.04 5.98 -5.12
N VAL A 214 -6.85 6.81 -4.11
CA VAL A 214 -7.46 8.15 -4.02
C VAL A 214 -6.48 9.16 -4.61
N THR A 215 -6.89 9.89 -5.64
CA THR A 215 -6.00 10.82 -6.35
C THR A 215 -5.56 11.99 -5.47
N ALA A 216 -4.37 12.52 -5.74
CA ALA A 216 -3.73 13.52 -4.88
C ALA A 216 -4.55 14.81 -4.69
N ASP A 217 -5.37 15.20 -5.66
CA ASP A 217 -6.30 16.34 -5.56
C ASP A 217 -7.38 16.16 -4.47
N GLU A 218 -7.72 14.91 -4.13
CA GLU A 218 -8.66 14.59 -3.06
C GLU A 218 -7.99 14.52 -1.68
N ILE A 219 -6.65 14.55 -1.60
CA ILE A 219 -5.86 14.49 -0.36
C ILE A 219 -4.72 15.52 -0.48
N PRO A 220 -5.00 16.81 -0.25
CA PRO A 220 -4.02 17.88 -0.42
C PRO A 220 -2.89 17.84 0.63
N ASP A 221 -3.14 17.23 1.79
CA ASP A 221 -2.13 17.07 2.85
C ASP A 221 -2.02 15.59 3.26
N PRO A 222 -1.01 14.84 2.76
CA PRO A 222 -0.79 13.45 3.14
C PRO A 222 -0.23 13.28 4.55
N GLN A 223 0.21 14.37 5.21
CA GLN A 223 0.72 14.34 6.58
C GLN A 223 -0.35 14.64 7.62
N ASN A 224 -1.63 14.55 7.27
CA ASN A 224 -2.71 14.72 8.25
C ASN A 224 -3.89 13.78 7.96
N LEU A 225 -3.65 12.47 8.07
CA LEU A 225 -4.66 11.43 7.93
C LEU A 225 -4.65 10.54 9.16
N ALA A 226 -5.81 10.29 9.76
CA ALA A 226 -5.92 9.25 10.78
C ALA A 226 -5.65 7.85 10.18
N VAL A 227 -4.89 7.04 10.91
CA VAL A 227 -4.53 5.65 10.57
C VAL A 227 -5.00 4.75 11.70
N SER A 228 -5.74 3.69 11.39
CA SER A 228 -6.23 2.73 12.39
C SER A 228 -6.12 1.28 11.91
N LEU A 229 -5.91 0.37 12.87
CA LEU A 229 -5.89 -1.06 12.62
C LEU A 229 -6.65 -1.81 13.70
N TRP A 230 -7.43 -2.81 13.30
CA TRP A 230 -8.12 -3.74 14.19
C TRP A 230 -7.73 -5.18 13.89
N VAL A 231 -7.64 -5.98 14.94
CA VAL A 231 -7.56 -7.44 14.86
C VAL A 231 -8.79 -8.01 15.54
N ASN A 232 -9.62 -8.76 14.80
CA ASN A 232 -10.88 -9.32 15.30
C ASN A 232 -11.80 -8.27 15.95
N GLY A 233 -11.84 -7.06 15.38
CA GLY A 233 -12.63 -5.92 15.89
C GLY A 233 -12.02 -5.18 17.08
N GLN A 234 -10.90 -5.64 17.65
CA GLN A 234 -10.18 -4.93 18.69
C GLN A 234 -9.16 -3.96 18.06
N GLN A 235 -9.24 -2.67 18.40
CA GLN A 235 -8.31 -1.66 17.88
C GLN A 235 -6.91 -1.88 18.45
N MET A 236 -5.94 -2.09 17.56
CA MET A 236 -4.54 -2.32 17.89
C MET A 236 -3.67 -1.10 17.61
N GLN A 237 -3.89 -0.43 16.48
CA GLN A 237 -3.19 0.81 16.13
C GLN A 237 -4.17 1.98 15.99
N GLN A 238 -3.72 3.15 16.43
CA GLN A 238 -4.38 4.43 16.23
C GLN A 238 -3.29 5.50 16.16
N GLY A 239 -3.14 6.14 15.00
CA GLY A 239 -2.12 7.16 14.77
C GLY A 239 -2.55 8.17 13.72
N ASN A 240 -1.62 9.05 13.35
CA ASN A 240 -1.81 10.04 12.30
C ASN A 240 -0.54 10.17 11.46
N THR A 241 -0.69 10.32 10.14
CA THR A 241 0.45 10.41 9.21
C THR A 241 1.39 11.59 9.49
N GLY A 242 0.93 12.62 10.22
CA GLY A 242 1.77 13.73 10.68
C GLY A 242 2.81 13.35 11.73
N GLN A 243 2.74 12.14 12.29
CA GLN A 243 3.70 11.60 13.23
C GLN A 243 4.94 10.97 12.55
N MET A 244 4.98 10.95 11.21
CA MET A 244 6.14 10.49 10.46
C MET A 244 7.39 11.34 10.76
N ILE A 245 8.55 10.68 10.88
CA ILE A 245 9.86 11.33 11.03
C ILE A 245 10.30 11.90 9.67
N PHE A 246 10.18 11.10 8.62
CA PHE A 246 10.38 11.49 7.23
C PHE A 246 9.02 11.55 6.53
N SER A 247 8.63 12.75 6.11
CA SER A 247 7.39 12.98 5.37
C SER A 247 7.39 12.27 4.01
N VAL A 248 6.22 12.17 3.37
CA VAL A 248 6.12 11.66 1.99
C VAL A 248 7.11 12.36 1.04
N ALA A 249 7.25 13.68 1.16
CA ALA A 249 8.17 14.46 0.34
C ALA A 249 9.65 14.08 0.58
N ASP A 250 10.03 13.85 1.83
CA ASP A 250 11.39 13.41 2.20
C ASP A 250 11.71 12.02 1.62
N LEU A 251 10.74 11.10 1.67
CA LEU A 251 10.90 9.74 1.18
C LEU A 251 11.10 9.71 -0.34
N ILE A 252 10.26 10.45 -1.08
CA ILE A 252 10.37 10.58 -2.54
C ILE A 252 11.71 11.23 -2.91
N HIS A 253 12.07 12.33 -2.24
CA HIS A 253 13.35 13.01 -2.45
C HIS A 253 14.51 12.02 -2.26
N TYR A 254 14.56 11.33 -1.12
CA TYR A 254 15.62 10.40 -0.76
C TYR A 254 15.74 9.23 -1.74
N ILE A 255 14.65 8.52 -2.00
CA ILE A 255 14.65 7.35 -2.89
C ILE A 255 15.07 7.75 -4.30
N SER A 256 14.58 8.91 -4.78
CA SER A 256 14.90 9.39 -6.13
C SER A 256 16.39 9.76 -6.30
N GLN A 257 17.13 10.04 -5.23
CA GLN A 257 18.60 10.21 -5.32
C GLN A 257 19.30 8.89 -5.66
N ILE A 258 18.73 7.74 -5.28
CA ILE A 258 19.32 6.42 -5.43
C ILE A 258 18.87 5.74 -6.72
N ILE A 259 17.57 5.77 -7.01
CA ILE A 259 16.95 5.11 -8.17
C ILE A 259 15.95 6.04 -8.88
N THR A 260 15.66 5.79 -10.15
CA THR A 260 14.56 6.48 -10.85
C THR A 260 13.23 5.96 -10.32
N LEU A 261 12.34 6.87 -9.92
CA LEU A 261 10.94 6.57 -9.65
C LEU A 261 10.17 6.55 -10.96
N GLU A 262 9.26 5.60 -11.12
CA GLU A 262 8.45 5.36 -12.31
C GLU A 262 6.96 5.41 -11.95
N PRO A 263 6.08 5.81 -12.89
CA PRO A 263 4.63 5.69 -12.69
C PRO A 263 4.23 4.26 -12.28
N GLY A 264 3.42 4.15 -11.23
CA GLY A 264 3.01 2.87 -10.64
C GLY A 264 3.96 2.29 -9.60
N ASP A 265 5.10 2.94 -9.30
CA ASP A 265 5.84 2.63 -8.08
C ASP A 265 5.01 2.96 -6.83
N VAL A 266 5.19 2.15 -5.79
CA VAL A 266 4.50 2.31 -4.50
C VAL A 266 5.53 2.47 -3.39
N ILE A 267 5.27 3.42 -2.49
CA ILE A 267 6.07 3.65 -1.28
C ILE A 267 5.17 3.49 -0.06
N ALA A 268 5.34 2.40 0.68
CA ALA A 268 4.76 2.17 2.01
C ALA A 268 5.58 2.95 3.05
N THR A 269 4.92 3.87 3.75
CA THR A 269 5.59 5.00 4.42
C THR A 269 6.00 4.75 5.88
N GLY A 270 5.85 3.53 6.37
CA GLY A 270 6.04 3.17 7.77
C GLY A 270 4.73 3.17 8.57
N THR A 271 4.78 2.57 9.75
CA THR A 271 3.61 2.33 10.60
C THR A 271 3.65 3.09 11.92
N PRO A 272 2.50 3.56 12.46
CA PRO A 272 2.43 4.14 13.81
C PRO A 272 2.59 3.09 14.92
N ALA A 273 2.60 3.55 16.17
CA ALA A 273 2.65 2.65 17.32
C ALA A 273 1.46 1.69 17.40
N GLY A 274 1.62 0.58 18.12
CA GLY A 274 0.60 -0.44 18.35
C GLY A 274 0.78 -1.73 17.55
N VAL A 275 1.99 -2.00 17.05
CA VAL A 275 2.32 -3.29 16.44
C VAL A 275 2.22 -4.41 17.48
N GLY A 276 1.85 -5.61 17.04
CA GLY A 276 1.68 -6.77 17.90
C GLY A 276 2.96 -7.19 18.61
N SER A 277 4.13 -7.07 17.96
CA SER A 277 5.43 -7.41 18.57
C SER A 277 5.76 -6.62 19.84
N SER A 278 5.35 -5.36 19.94
CA SER A 278 5.53 -4.54 21.16
C SER A 278 4.67 -5.02 22.33
N ARG A 279 3.62 -5.80 22.05
CA ARG A 279 2.63 -6.31 23.00
C ARG A 279 2.75 -7.82 23.24
N GLY A 280 3.59 -8.51 22.49
CA GLY A 280 3.65 -9.98 22.49
C GLY A 280 2.41 -10.64 21.89
N ILE A 281 1.69 -9.96 21.00
CA ILE A 281 0.50 -10.47 20.29
C ILE A 281 0.89 -10.70 18.83
N PHE A 282 0.53 -11.85 18.27
CA PHE A 282 0.83 -12.21 16.88
C PHE A 282 -0.40 -12.82 16.22
N LEU A 283 -0.50 -12.61 14.90
CA LEU A 283 -1.58 -13.16 14.08
C LEU A 283 -1.49 -14.68 14.01
N LYS A 284 -2.66 -15.32 13.94
CA LYS A 284 -2.83 -16.75 13.76
C LYS A 284 -3.96 -17.04 12.76
N PRO A 285 -4.00 -18.25 12.16
CA PRO A 285 -5.09 -18.63 11.29
C PRO A 285 -6.46 -18.44 11.97
N GLY A 286 -7.40 -17.85 11.25
CA GLY A 286 -8.73 -17.48 11.74
C GLY A 286 -8.86 -16.03 12.22
N ASP A 287 -7.76 -15.30 12.41
CA ASP A 287 -7.82 -13.86 12.68
C ASP A 287 -8.30 -13.07 11.45
N ARG A 288 -8.85 -11.87 11.69
CA ARG A 288 -9.14 -10.86 10.66
C ARG A 288 -8.44 -9.56 10.99
N VAL A 289 -7.74 -9.00 10.02
CA VAL A 289 -7.02 -7.73 10.17
C VAL A 289 -7.68 -6.69 9.28
N ARG A 290 -8.18 -5.61 9.89
CA ARG A 290 -8.74 -4.45 9.19
C ARG A 290 -7.79 -3.27 9.31
N VAL A 291 -7.43 -2.64 8.20
CA VAL A 291 -6.64 -1.40 8.16
C VAL A 291 -7.45 -0.30 7.50
N GLU A 292 -7.52 0.87 8.11
CA GLU A 292 -8.25 2.02 7.61
C GLU A 292 -7.39 3.28 7.64
N ILE A 293 -7.48 4.07 6.57
CA ILE A 293 -6.90 5.40 6.50
C ILE A 293 -7.99 6.39 6.11
N GLU A 294 -8.05 7.48 6.86
CA GLU A 294 -8.98 8.58 6.65
C GLU A 294 -8.97 9.06 5.20
N ARG A 295 -10.15 9.38 4.65
CA ARG A 295 -10.37 9.83 3.25
C ARG A 295 -10.04 8.79 2.16
N ILE A 296 -9.32 7.72 2.47
CA ILE A 296 -9.00 6.64 1.54
C ILE A 296 -10.08 5.57 1.60
N GLY A 297 -10.18 4.87 2.72
CA GLY A 297 -11.01 3.67 2.87
C GLY A 297 -10.28 2.62 3.70
N ALA A 298 -10.69 1.36 3.54
CA ALA A 298 -10.14 0.28 4.34
C ALA A 298 -9.98 -1.02 3.56
N ILE A 299 -9.07 -1.85 4.04
CA ILE A 299 -8.89 -3.24 3.64
C ILE A 299 -9.18 -4.14 4.84
N GLU A 300 -9.66 -5.36 4.60
CA GLU A 300 -9.90 -6.35 5.65
C GLU A 300 -9.52 -7.75 5.16
N ASN A 301 -8.41 -8.26 5.66
CA ASN A 301 -7.82 -9.50 5.20
C ASN A 301 -7.99 -10.61 6.26
N PRO A 302 -8.54 -11.79 5.88
CA PRO A 302 -8.50 -12.96 6.75
C PRO A 302 -7.08 -13.51 6.84
N VAL A 303 -6.74 -14.13 7.97
CA VAL A 303 -5.47 -14.82 8.17
C VAL A 303 -5.69 -16.32 8.05
N GLU A 304 -4.90 -16.97 7.21
CA GLU A 304 -5.01 -18.40 6.90
C GLU A 304 -3.65 -19.08 7.08
N ALA A 305 -3.64 -20.39 7.30
CA ALA A 305 -2.42 -21.18 7.11
C ALA A 305 -2.24 -21.46 5.62
N GLU A 306 -1.00 -21.54 5.15
CA GLU A 306 -0.69 -22.13 3.84
C GLU A 306 -1.02 -23.63 3.76
#